data_AF-A0A445EH52-F1
#
_entry.id   AF-A0A445EH52-F1
#
_cell.length_a   1.000
_cell.length_b   1.000
_cell.length_c   1.000
_cell.angle_alpha   90.00
_cell.angle_beta   90.00
_cell.angle_gamma   90.00
#
_symmetry.space_group_name_H-M   'P 1'
#
loop_
_entity.id
_entity.type
_entity.pdbx_description
1 polymer ?
#
loop_
_entity_poly.entity_id
_entity_poly.type
_entity_poly.pdbx_seq_one_letter_code
_entity_poly.pdbx_strand_id
1 'polypeptide(L)'
;MEEQRHRYGPPLYSLTSMILSIRLFLSLLWIRYGATKLKREQLALLEEAVEVYTREFERFLKFISEVFANAPFFISAEVAGALDASKNDDYKEITVPAGKTYEVLLSVDSVNSYIAWDFSLVQGKINMDIGFSLEFLSPSGDKTLMLPYRRYESDQGNFCTLMGGSYKLIWDNTYSTFFRKVVRYKVDCIPPVTEPVESD
;
A
#
# COMPACT_ATOMS: atom_id res chain seq x y z
N MET A 1 12.25 6.26 -10.14
CA MET A 1 12.93 6.77 -8.91
C MET A 1 14.16 7.59 -9.26
N GLU A 2 15.04 7.13 -10.15
CA GLU A 2 16.29 7.85 -10.49
C GLU A 2 16.09 9.13 -11.31
N GLU A 3 15.13 9.17 -12.24
CA GLU A 3 14.82 10.38 -13.01
C GLU A 3 14.29 11.53 -12.14
N GLN A 4 13.51 11.23 -11.09
CA GLN A 4 13.03 12.23 -10.15
C GLN A 4 14.18 12.75 -9.27
N ARG A 5 15.13 11.89 -8.89
CA ARG A 5 16.36 12.31 -8.19
C ARG A 5 17.22 13.22 -9.06
N HIS A 6 17.37 12.91 -10.35
CA HIS A 6 18.06 13.80 -11.29
C HIS A 6 17.33 15.12 -11.52
N ARG A 7 16.00 15.12 -11.54
CA ARG A 7 15.19 16.31 -11.82
C ARG A 7 15.05 17.26 -10.63
N TYR A 8 14.96 16.73 -9.41
CA TYR A 8 14.66 17.51 -8.19
C TYR A 8 15.81 17.58 -7.19
N GLY A 9 16.75 16.63 -7.26
CA GLY A 9 17.90 16.54 -6.35
C GLY A 9 18.88 17.71 -6.49
N PRO A 10 19.32 18.12 -7.70
CA PRO A 10 20.36 19.13 -7.84
C PRO A 10 20.04 20.48 -7.16
N PRO A 11 18.83 21.07 -7.31
CA PRO A 11 18.48 22.30 -6.59
C PRO A 11 18.52 22.13 -5.06
N LEU A 12 18.02 21.00 -4.54
CA LEU A 12 18.04 20.72 -3.10
C LEU A 12 19.46 20.55 -2.58
N TYR A 13 20.33 19.83 -3.30
CA TYR A 13 21.73 19.63 -2.90
C TYR A 13 22.50 20.96 -2.87
N SER A 14 22.28 21.83 -3.85
CA SER A 14 22.87 23.18 -3.86
C SER A 14 22.40 24.03 -2.68
N LEU A 15 21.09 24.04 -2.38
CA LEU A 15 20.54 24.75 -1.22
C LEU A 15 21.10 24.21 0.10
N THR A 16 21.20 22.88 0.21
CA THR A 16 21.74 22.21 1.41
C THR A 16 23.22 22.55 1.59
N SER A 17 24.00 22.58 0.51
CA SER A 17 25.39 23.00 0.56
C SER A 17 25.52 24.46 1.00
N MET A 18 24.67 25.34 0.48
CA MET A 18 24.68 26.77 0.81
C MET A 18 24.38 27.04 2.29
N ILE A 19 23.35 26.41 2.87
CA ILE A 19 23.04 26.58 4.30
C ILE A 19 24.13 26.02 5.20
N LEU A 20 24.80 24.95 4.79
CA LEU A 20 25.94 24.41 5.53
C LEU A 20 27.12 25.39 5.49
N SER A 21 27.40 26.01 4.35
CA SER A 21 28.43 27.06 4.22
C SER A 21 28.09 28.29 5.08
N ILE A 22 26.84 28.75 5.08
CA ILE A 22 26.37 29.86 5.93
C ILE A 22 26.54 29.51 7.41
N ARG A 23 26.12 28.31 7.83
CA ARG A 23 26.28 27.84 9.22
C ARG A 23 27.75 27.75 9.63
N LEU A 24 28.59 27.16 8.79
CA LEU A 24 30.03 27.07 9.06
C LEU A 24 30.64 28.46 9.21
N PHE A 25 30.29 29.39 8.33
CA PHE A 25 30.75 30.77 8.40
C PHE A 25 30.32 31.45 9.70
N LEU A 26 29.04 31.32 10.08
CA LEU A 26 28.53 31.82 11.36
C LEU A 26 29.25 31.21 12.57
N SER A 27 29.51 29.89 12.57
CA SER A 27 30.25 29.23 13.64
C SER A 27 31.69 29.75 13.74
N LEU A 28 32.37 29.96 12.62
CA LEU A 28 33.73 30.52 12.59
C LEU A 28 33.75 31.98 13.04
N LEU A 29 32.76 32.79 12.64
CA LEU A 29 32.60 34.15 13.11
C LEU A 29 32.35 34.20 14.62
N TRP A 30 31.50 33.32 15.15
CA TRP A 30 31.22 33.22 16.58
C TRP A 30 32.49 32.91 17.39
N ILE A 31 33.29 31.95 16.93
CA ILE A 31 34.58 31.60 17.58
C ILE A 31 35.56 32.78 17.57
N ARG A 32 35.53 33.61 16.51
CA ARG A 32 36.43 34.76 16.34
C ARG A 32 35.88 36.08 16.87
N TYR A 33 34.66 36.09 17.41
CA TYR A 33 33.96 37.30 17.85
C TYR A 33 34.75 38.09 18.92
N GLY A 34 35.57 37.41 19.72
CA GLY A 34 36.47 38.05 20.70
C GLY A 34 37.83 38.51 20.16
N ALA A 35 38.28 38.02 18.99
CA ALA A 35 39.64 38.20 18.49
C ALA A 35 39.77 39.17 17.30
N THR A 36 38.69 39.38 16.54
CA THR A 36 38.73 40.21 15.32
C THR A 36 37.43 41.01 15.13
N LYS A 37 37.56 42.31 14.83
CA LYS A 37 36.42 43.12 14.38
C LYS A 37 35.92 42.61 13.03
N LEU A 38 34.65 42.23 12.95
CA LEU A 38 33.99 41.84 11.71
C LEU A 38 33.97 43.03 10.73
N LYS A 39 34.35 42.78 9.47
CA LYS A 39 34.27 43.81 8.42
C LYS A 39 32.83 43.94 7.96
N ARG A 40 32.37 45.18 7.71
CA ARG A 40 31.02 45.49 7.20
C ARG A 40 30.70 44.74 5.90
N GLU A 41 31.69 44.56 5.04
CA GLU A 41 31.58 43.79 3.78
C GLU A 41 31.26 42.30 4.02
N GLN A 42 31.81 41.70 5.08
CA GLN A 42 31.56 40.29 5.43
C GLN A 42 30.15 40.09 5.98
N LEU A 43 29.62 41.08 6.72
CA LEU A 43 28.23 41.08 7.16
C LEU A 43 27.28 41.24 5.98
N ALA A 44 27.55 42.18 5.08
CA ALA A 44 26.72 42.39 3.89
C ALA A 44 26.67 41.14 2.99
N LEU A 45 27.80 40.45 2.81
CA LEU A 45 27.85 39.22 2.05
C LEU A 45 27.08 38.08 2.72
N LEU A 46 27.09 38.01 4.06
CA LEU A 46 26.32 37.03 4.81
C LEU A 46 24.81 37.32 4.74
N GLU A 47 24.41 38.59 4.87
CA GLU A 47 23.01 39.01 4.72
C GLU A 47 22.48 38.64 3.33
N GLU A 48 23.22 38.97 2.27
CA GLU A 48 22.88 38.61 0.90
C GLU A 48 22.79 37.08 0.72
N ALA A 49 23.74 36.32 1.27
CA ALA A 49 23.71 34.85 1.18
C ALA A 49 22.48 34.26 1.88
N VAL A 50 22.09 34.79 3.04
CA VAL A 50 20.88 34.35 3.77
C VAL A 50 19.62 34.71 2.99
N GLU A 51 19.55 35.91 2.40
CA GLU A 51 18.42 36.35 1.60
C GLU A 51 18.25 35.46 0.35
N VAL A 52 19.33 35.21 -0.39
CA VAL A 52 19.32 34.32 -1.56
C VAL A 52 18.91 32.90 -1.16
N TYR A 53 19.49 32.35 -0.08
CA TYR A 53 19.10 31.04 0.40
C TYR A 53 17.60 30.97 0.72
N THR A 54 17.07 31.97 1.44
CA THR A 54 15.67 32.01 1.85
C THR A 54 14.75 32.07 0.63
N ARG A 55 15.05 32.95 -0.33
CA ARG A 55 14.27 33.09 -1.58
C ARG A 55 14.27 31.80 -2.40
N GLU A 56 15.44 31.19 -2.61
CA GLU A 56 15.52 29.96 -3.40
C GLU A 56 14.92 28.75 -2.67
N PHE A 57 15.00 28.71 -1.34
CA PHE A 57 14.35 27.67 -0.54
C PHE A 57 12.83 27.80 -0.60
N GLU A 58 12.27 29.01 -0.48
CA GLU A 58 10.84 29.24 -0.69
C GLU A 58 10.39 28.85 -2.09
N ARG A 59 11.17 29.20 -3.11
CA ARG A 59 10.90 28.80 -4.50
C ARG A 59 10.90 27.28 -4.65
N PHE A 60 11.88 26.60 -4.05
CA PHE A 60 11.94 25.14 -4.03
C PHE A 60 10.73 24.53 -3.31
N LEU A 61 10.32 25.08 -2.16
CA LEU A 61 9.15 24.60 -1.43
C LEU A 61 7.86 24.77 -2.22
N LYS A 62 7.66 25.92 -2.89
CA LYS A 62 6.51 26.14 -3.79
C LYS A 62 6.48 25.12 -4.91
N PHE A 63 7.62 24.94 -5.59
CA PHE A 63 7.77 23.96 -6.65
C PHE A 63 7.48 22.54 -6.19
N ILE A 64 8.05 22.10 -5.06
CA ILE A 64 7.79 20.77 -4.51
C ILE A 64 6.32 20.62 -4.09
N SER A 65 5.72 21.66 -3.50
CA SER A 65 4.29 21.66 -3.17
C SER A 65 3.42 21.43 -4.41
N GLU A 66 3.72 22.11 -5.52
CA GLU A 66 3.02 21.91 -6.80
C GLU A 66 3.24 20.50 -7.36
N VAL A 67 4.46 19.98 -7.30
CA VAL A 67 4.79 18.60 -7.73
C VAL A 67 3.98 17.59 -6.91
N PHE A 68 3.87 17.78 -5.59
CA PHE A 68 3.11 16.89 -4.71
C PHE A 68 1.59 17.04 -4.90
N ALA A 69 1.08 18.24 -5.14
CA ALA A 69 -0.35 18.45 -5.42
C ALA A 69 -0.81 17.77 -6.71
N ASN A 70 0.09 17.67 -7.69
CA ASN A 70 -0.18 17.03 -9.00
C ASN A 70 0.37 15.60 -9.09
N ALA A 71 0.89 15.06 -7.99
CA ALA A 71 1.48 13.74 -7.98
C ALA A 71 0.40 12.65 -7.95
N PRO A 72 0.42 11.67 -8.89
CA PRO A 72 -0.56 10.58 -8.92
C PRO A 72 -0.53 9.68 -7.68
N PHE A 73 0.53 9.77 -6.86
CA PHE A 73 0.70 9.02 -5.63
C PHE A 73 0.11 9.69 -4.38
N PHE A 74 -0.32 10.96 -4.45
CA PHE A 74 -1.01 11.68 -3.36
C PHE A 74 -2.48 11.96 -3.65
N ILE A 75 -2.98 11.49 -4.79
CA ILE A 75 -4.40 11.56 -5.10
C ILE A 75 -5.13 10.60 -4.15
N SER A 76 -6.15 11.08 -3.43
CA SER A 76 -7.03 10.20 -2.67
C SER A 76 -7.66 9.18 -3.63
N ALA A 77 -7.97 7.97 -3.15
CA ALA A 77 -8.66 6.96 -3.96
C ALA A 77 -9.91 7.55 -4.66
N GLU A 78 -10.58 8.48 -3.99
CA GLU A 78 -11.71 9.27 -4.50
C GLU A 78 -11.40 10.08 -5.76
N VAL A 79 -10.28 10.80 -5.82
CA VAL A 79 -9.95 11.73 -6.92
C VAL A 79 -9.20 11.02 -8.06
N ALA A 80 -8.57 9.87 -7.80
CA ALA A 80 -7.80 9.10 -8.78
C ALA A 80 -8.68 8.27 -9.73
N GLY A 81 -10.00 8.50 -9.73
CA GLY A 81 -10.95 7.72 -10.54
C GLY A 81 -11.23 6.32 -9.99
N ALA A 82 -10.80 5.98 -8.76
CA ALA A 82 -11.17 4.69 -8.17
C ALA A 82 -12.68 4.59 -7.88
N LEU A 83 -13.42 5.72 -7.88
CA LEU A 83 -14.88 5.72 -7.83
C LEU A 83 -15.57 5.42 -9.18
N ASP A 84 -14.91 5.66 -10.32
CA ASP A 84 -15.47 5.26 -11.62
C ASP A 84 -15.13 3.80 -11.96
N ALA A 85 -14.08 3.23 -11.34
CA ALA A 85 -13.86 1.77 -11.32
C ALA A 85 -14.71 1.06 -10.23
N SER A 86 -15.06 1.73 -9.13
CA SER A 86 -15.81 1.10 -8.03
C SER A 86 -17.29 0.84 -8.32
N LYS A 87 -17.82 1.27 -9.47
CA LYS A 87 -19.16 0.85 -9.89
C LYS A 87 -19.19 -0.54 -10.53
N ASN A 88 -18.04 -1.17 -10.77
CA ASN A 88 -17.97 -2.46 -11.46
C ASN A 88 -17.03 -3.50 -10.84
N ASP A 89 -16.56 -3.30 -9.61
CA ASP A 89 -15.73 -4.30 -8.93
C ASP A 89 -16.57 -5.07 -7.92
N ASP A 90 -16.90 -6.33 -8.23
CA ASP A 90 -17.53 -7.30 -7.30
C ASP A 90 -16.67 -7.61 -6.06
N TYR A 91 -15.52 -6.97 -5.91
CA TYR A 91 -14.62 -7.15 -4.78
C TYR A 91 -15.21 -6.55 -3.52
N LYS A 92 -15.29 -7.38 -2.48
CA LYS A 92 -15.68 -6.99 -1.14
C LYS A 92 -14.43 -6.64 -0.35
N GLU A 93 -14.55 -5.64 0.54
CA GLU A 93 -13.48 -5.30 1.48
C GLU A 93 -13.91 -5.60 2.90
N ILE A 94 -13.03 -6.26 3.66
CA ILE A 94 -13.25 -6.60 5.05
C ILE A 94 -12.01 -6.31 5.89
N THR A 95 -12.23 -5.85 7.12
CA THR A 95 -11.15 -5.70 8.10
C THR A 95 -11.14 -6.90 9.04
N VAL A 96 -10.04 -7.66 9.06
CA VAL A 96 -9.79 -8.76 9.99
C VAL A 96 -8.96 -8.25 11.17
N PRO A 97 -9.51 -8.14 12.39
CA PRO A 97 -8.75 -7.68 13.56
C PRO A 97 -7.56 -8.58 13.89
N ALA A 98 -6.60 -8.05 14.65
CA ALA A 98 -5.54 -8.85 15.26
C ALA A 98 -6.14 -9.95 16.14
N GLY A 99 -5.64 -11.18 16.05
CA GLY A 99 -6.12 -12.31 16.85
C GLY A 99 -7.45 -12.92 16.37
N LYS A 100 -7.94 -12.58 15.17
CA LYS A 100 -9.25 -13.02 14.65
C LYS A 100 -9.15 -13.63 13.26
N THR A 101 -10.20 -14.38 12.89
CA THR A 101 -10.42 -14.91 11.55
C THR A 101 -11.63 -14.25 10.90
N TYR A 102 -11.68 -14.28 9.58
CA TYR A 102 -12.85 -13.97 8.78
C TYR A 102 -13.17 -15.15 7.86
N GLU A 103 -14.46 -15.48 7.75
CA GLU A 103 -14.90 -16.70 7.07
C GLU A 103 -16.00 -16.37 6.05
N VAL A 104 -15.91 -17.00 4.89
CA VAL A 104 -16.96 -16.98 3.86
C VAL A 104 -17.44 -18.40 3.63
N LEU A 105 -18.75 -18.60 3.78
CA LEU A 105 -19.41 -19.88 3.54
C LEU A 105 -20.06 -19.89 2.16
N LEU A 106 -19.75 -20.90 1.35
CA LEU A 106 -20.34 -21.14 0.05
C LEU A 106 -21.12 -22.46 0.08
N SER A 107 -22.34 -22.44 -0.43
CA SER A 107 -23.08 -23.65 -0.77
C SER A 107 -22.74 -24.03 -2.20
N VAL A 108 -22.29 -25.26 -2.41
CA VAL A 108 -21.96 -25.80 -3.73
C VAL A 108 -22.92 -26.94 -4.05
N ASP A 109 -23.69 -26.78 -5.11
CA ASP A 109 -24.79 -27.70 -5.43
C ASP A 109 -24.31 -29.02 -6.06
N SER A 110 -23.16 -29.00 -6.74
CA SER A 110 -22.69 -30.15 -7.51
C SER A 110 -21.18 -30.37 -7.44
N VAL A 111 -20.79 -31.63 -7.60
CA VAL A 111 -19.38 -32.04 -7.77
C VAL A 111 -18.82 -31.47 -9.06
N ASN A 112 -17.52 -31.22 -9.11
CA ASN A 112 -16.81 -30.61 -10.24
C ASN A 112 -17.20 -29.15 -10.52
N SER A 113 -17.81 -28.47 -9.55
CA SER A 113 -17.90 -27.01 -9.56
C SER A 113 -16.52 -26.43 -9.26
N TYR A 114 -16.24 -25.20 -9.72
CA TYR A 114 -15.02 -24.49 -9.37
C TYR A 114 -15.31 -23.40 -8.35
N ILE A 115 -14.67 -23.48 -7.19
CA ILE A 115 -14.57 -22.35 -6.28
C ILE A 115 -13.36 -21.53 -6.73
N ALA A 116 -13.58 -20.30 -7.14
CA ALA A 116 -12.51 -19.37 -7.52
C ALA A 116 -12.39 -18.26 -6.48
N TRP A 117 -11.16 -17.86 -6.18
CA TRP A 117 -10.88 -16.73 -5.31
C TRP A 117 -9.82 -15.82 -5.92
N ASP A 118 -9.92 -14.55 -5.56
CA ASP A 118 -8.88 -13.55 -5.73
C ASP A 118 -8.91 -12.65 -4.51
N PHE A 119 -7.78 -12.49 -3.83
CA PHE A 119 -7.67 -11.56 -2.72
C PHE A 119 -6.31 -10.87 -2.63
N SER A 120 -6.32 -9.67 -2.07
CA SER A 120 -5.12 -8.89 -1.76
C SER A 120 -5.31 -8.08 -0.48
N LEU A 121 -4.19 -7.71 0.15
CA LEU A 121 -4.19 -6.83 1.32
C LEU A 121 -4.10 -5.36 0.93
N VAL A 122 -5.01 -4.53 1.45
CA VAL A 122 -5.18 -3.10 1.08
C VAL A 122 -4.42 -2.16 2.03
N GLN A 123 -3.36 -2.61 2.69
CA GLN A 123 -2.70 -1.85 3.77
C GLN A 123 -1.29 -1.36 3.43
N GLY A 124 -1.20 -0.22 2.73
CA GLY A 124 -0.01 0.63 2.70
C GLY A 124 1.35 -0.03 2.40
N LYS A 125 2.45 0.64 2.77
CA LYS A 125 3.84 0.25 2.43
C LYS A 125 4.46 -0.81 3.37
N ILE A 126 3.67 -1.49 4.19
CA ILE A 126 4.18 -2.50 5.13
C ILE A 126 3.88 -3.86 4.51
N ASN A 127 4.93 -4.66 4.23
CA ASN A 127 4.75 -6.05 3.84
C ASN A 127 4.00 -6.77 4.97
N MET A 128 2.74 -7.07 4.70
CA MET A 128 1.84 -7.76 5.58
C MET A 128 1.30 -8.95 4.82
N ASP A 129 1.05 -10.02 5.54
CA ASP A 129 0.42 -11.22 5.04
C ASP A 129 -0.82 -11.55 5.85
N ILE A 130 -1.57 -12.53 5.36
CA ILE A 130 -2.73 -13.13 6.00
C ILE A 130 -2.72 -14.64 5.74
N GLY A 131 -3.13 -15.41 6.74
CA GLY A 131 -3.32 -16.85 6.56
C GLY A 131 -4.54 -17.11 5.69
N PHE A 132 -4.45 -18.06 4.77
CA PHE A 132 -5.58 -18.47 3.93
C PHE A 132 -5.67 -20.00 3.87
N SER A 133 -6.89 -20.51 4.00
CA SER A 133 -7.22 -21.93 3.85
C SER A 133 -8.65 -22.13 3.34
N LEU A 134 -8.91 -23.33 2.82
CA LEU A 134 -10.23 -23.78 2.37
C LEU A 134 -10.59 -25.08 3.08
N GLU A 135 -11.76 -25.11 3.71
CA GLU A 135 -12.31 -26.28 4.39
C GLU A 135 -13.64 -26.68 3.75
N PHE A 136 -13.92 -27.97 3.72
CA PHE A 136 -15.24 -28.52 3.46
C PHE A 136 -15.92 -28.89 4.77
N LEU A 137 -17.18 -28.52 4.91
CA LEU A 137 -18.05 -28.89 6.01
C LEU A 137 -18.99 -29.98 5.54
N SER A 138 -18.84 -31.17 6.12
CA SER A 138 -19.78 -32.25 5.87
C SER A 138 -21.15 -31.93 6.46
N PRO A 139 -22.22 -32.58 5.98
CA PRO A 139 -23.54 -32.50 6.61
C PRO A 139 -23.55 -32.98 8.08
N SER A 140 -22.58 -33.83 8.47
CA SER A 140 -22.37 -34.27 9.86
C SER A 140 -21.66 -33.24 10.74
N GLY A 141 -21.15 -32.15 10.16
CA GLY A 141 -20.38 -31.11 10.85
C GLY A 141 -18.88 -31.35 10.92
N ASP A 142 -18.40 -32.45 10.32
CA ASP A 142 -16.98 -32.75 10.22
C ASP A 142 -16.29 -31.81 9.24
N LYS A 143 -15.06 -31.37 9.58
CA LYS A 143 -14.27 -30.46 8.77
C LYS A 143 -13.19 -31.21 8.04
N THR A 144 -13.16 -31.09 6.72
CA THR A 144 -12.09 -31.65 5.88
C THR A 144 -11.30 -30.51 5.26
N LEU A 145 -9.99 -30.47 5.49
CA LEU A 145 -9.10 -29.46 4.93
C LEU A 145 -8.88 -29.74 3.44
N MET A 146 -9.29 -28.81 2.58
CA MET A 146 -9.21 -28.94 1.12
C MET A 146 -7.99 -28.21 0.56
N LEU A 147 -7.72 -26.99 1.05
CA LEU A 147 -6.50 -26.25 0.77
C LEU A 147 -5.74 -26.01 2.08
N PRO A 148 -4.44 -26.39 2.15
CA PRO A 148 -3.67 -26.24 3.37
C PRO A 148 -3.46 -24.76 3.72
N TYR A 149 -3.36 -24.49 5.01
CA TYR A 149 -3.06 -23.17 5.54
C TYR A 149 -1.70 -22.67 5.02
N ARG A 150 -1.69 -21.47 4.44
CA ARG A 150 -0.47 -20.76 4.06
C ARG A 150 -0.66 -19.25 4.17
N ARG A 151 0.43 -18.51 4.35
CA ARG A 151 0.42 -17.04 4.47
C ARG A 151 0.72 -16.39 3.13
N TYR A 152 -0.12 -15.41 2.76
CA TYR A 152 -0.05 -14.70 1.48
C TYR A 152 -0.19 -13.19 1.68
N GLU A 153 0.49 -12.41 0.84
CA GLU A 153 0.22 -10.96 0.71
C GLU A 153 -0.97 -10.73 -0.23
N SER A 154 -1.05 -11.55 -1.28
CA SER A 154 -2.16 -11.67 -2.23
C SER A 154 -2.11 -13.08 -2.84
N ASP A 155 -3.26 -13.60 -3.27
CA ASP A 155 -3.33 -14.87 -3.98
C ASP A 155 -4.58 -14.91 -4.88
N GLN A 156 -4.43 -15.55 -6.04
CA GLN A 156 -5.50 -15.84 -6.97
C GLN A 156 -5.45 -17.33 -7.30
N GLY A 157 -6.58 -18.02 -7.13
CA GLY A 157 -6.62 -19.47 -7.29
C GLY A 157 -8.01 -20.00 -7.52
N ASN A 158 -8.07 -21.31 -7.74
CA ASN A 158 -9.31 -22.04 -7.84
C ASN A 158 -9.17 -23.44 -7.26
N PHE A 159 -10.30 -24.05 -6.94
CA PHE A 159 -10.41 -25.41 -6.43
C PHE A 159 -11.61 -26.11 -7.06
N CYS A 160 -11.37 -27.26 -7.68
CA CYS A 160 -12.43 -28.12 -8.20
C CYS A 160 -13.06 -28.93 -7.06
N THR A 161 -14.37 -28.81 -6.88
CA THR A 161 -15.08 -29.43 -5.77
C THR A 161 -15.19 -30.94 -5.95
N LEU A 162 -14.82 -31.67 -4.89
CA LEU A 162 -14.92 -33.13 -4.85
C LEU A 162 -16.32 -33.61 -4.43
N MET A 163 -17.09 -32.74 -3.77
CA MET A 163 -18.40 -33.04 -3.18
C MET A 163 -19.31 -31.82 -3.29
N GLY A 164 -20.62 -32.04 -3.43
CA GLY A 164 -21.60 -30.99 -3.16
C GLY A 164 -21.73 -30.76 -1.65
N GLY A 165 -21.89 -29.51 -1.23
CA GLY A 165 -22.04 -29.15 0.17
C GLY A 165 -21.45 -27.79 0.52
N SER A 166 -21.16 -27.60 1.80
CA SER A 166 -20.69 -26.31 2.32
C SER A 166 -19.18 -26.21 2.33
N TYR A 167 -18.64 -25.21 1.65
CA TYR A 167 -17.22 -24.89 1.66
C TYR A 167 -16.98 -23.58 2.40
N LYS A 168 -15.90 -23.52 3.17
CA LYS A 168 -15.54 -22.39 4.00
C LYS A 168 -14.15 -21.89 3.61
N LEU A 169 -14.09 -20.66 3.12
CA LEU A 169 -12.85 -19.93 2.90
C LEU A 169 -12.52 -19.14 4.16
N ILE A 170 -11.28 -19.24 4.63
CA ILE A 170 -10.86 -18.67 5.91
C ILE A 170 -9.67 -17.74 5.67
N TRP A 171 -9.83 -16.48 6.06
CA TRP A 171 -8.74 -15.52 6.21
C TRP A 171 -8.38 -15.41 7.69
N ASP A 172 -7.16 -15.80 8.02
CA ASP A 172 -6.69 -15.96 9.39
C ASP A 172 -5.64 -14.90 9.75
N ASN A 173 -5.95 -14.09 10.77
CA ASN A 173 -5.05 -13.12 11.37
C ASN A 173 -4.83 -13.39 12.88
N THR A 174 -5.07 -14.63 13.34
CA THR A 174 -4.93 -15.06 14.73
C THR A 174 -3.50 -14.94 15.23
N TYR A 175 -2.52 -15.10 14.34
CA TYR A 175 -1.10 -14.96 14.67
C TYR A 175 -0.65 -13.50 14.85
N SER A 176 -1.45 -12.51 14.42
CA SER A 176 -1.10 -11.11 14.61
C SER A 176 -1.55 -10.61 15.98
N THR A 177 -0.63 -9.99 16.70
CA THR A 177 -0.88 -9.42 18.04
C THR A 177 -1.32 -7.97 18.01
N PHE A 178 -0.89 -7.19 17.00
CA PHE A 178 -1.10 -5.74 16.97
C PHE A 178 -1.78 -5.24 15.70
N PHE A 179 -1.64 -5.95 14.58
CA PHE A 179 -2.04 -5.42 13.27
C PHE A 179 -3.30 -6.10 12.77
N ARG A 180 -4.37 -5.31 12.63
CA ARG A 180 -5.52 -5.69 11.79
C ARG A 180 -5.10 -5.76 10.33
N LYS A 181 -5.77 -6.57 9.51
CA LYS A 181 -5.58 -6.70 8.07
C LYS A 181 -6.81 -6.21 7.33
N VAL A 182 -6.65 -5.46 6.24
CA VAL A 182 -7.78 -5.15 5.33
C VAL A 182 -7.63 -6.03 4.10
N VAL A 183 -8.57 -6.94 3.90
CA VAL A 183 -8.60 -7.88 2.80
C VAL A 183 -9.62 -7.41 1.78
N ARG A 184 -9.17 -7.21 0.55
CA ARG A 184 -10.04 -7.06 -0.62
C ARG A 184 -10.12 -8.39 -1.31
N TYR A 185 -11.32 -8.94 -1.47
CA TYR A 185 -11.50 -10.28 -2.01
C TYR A 185 -12.73 -10.39 -2.91
N LYS A 186 -12.62 -11.30 -3.88
CA LYS A 186 -13.73 -11.79 -4.69
C LYS A 186 -13.71 -13.31 -4.61
N VAL A 187 -14.89 -13.89 -4.45
CA VAL A 187 -15.08 -15.34 -4.39
C VAL A 187 -16.29 -15.68 -5.23
N ASP A 188 -16.15 -16.69 -6.06
CA ASP A 188 -17.22 -17.16 -6.93
C ASP A 188 -17.28 -18.69 -6.94
N CYS A 189 -18.46 -19.22 -7.24
CA CYS A 189 -18.68 -20.65 -7.43
C CYS A 189 -19.27 -20.87 -8.83
N ILE A 190 -18.46 -21.48 -9.68
CA ILE A 190 -18.79 -21.72 -11.07
C ILE A 190 -19.31 -23.16 -11.19
N PRO A 191 -20.56 -23.37 -11.65
CA PRO A 191 -21.11 -24.71 -11.82
C PRO A 191 -20.35 -25.47 -12.93
N PRO A 192 -20.38 -26.81 -12.91
CA PRO A 192 -19.77 -27.61 -13.97
C PRO A 192 -20.41 -27.29 -15.31
N VAL A 193 -19.60 -27.28 -16.37
CA VAL A 193 -20.08 -27.15 -17.74
C VAL A 193 -20.87 -28.40 -18.07
N THR A 194 -22.19 -28.28 -18.22
CA THR A 194 -23.04 -29.37 -18.71
C THR A 194 -22.88 -29.45 -20.22
N GLU A 195 -22.55 -30.63 -20.75
CA GLU A 195 -22.65 -30.87 -22.19
C GLU A 195 -24.12 -30.72 -22.60
N PRO A 196 -24.41 -30.03 -23.74
CA PRO A 196 -25.78 -29.93 -24.21
C PRO A 196 -26.30 -31.34 -24.47
N VAL A 197 -27.43 -31.67 -23.86
CA VAL A 197 -28.17 -32.90 -24.15
C VAL A 197 -28.60 -32.82 -25.61
N GLU A 198 -27.92 -33.55 -26.49
CA GLU A 198 -28.41 -33.79 -27.85
C GLU A 198 -29.80 -34.42 -27.70
N SER A 199 -30.80 -33.67 -28.15
CA SER A 199 -32.18 -34.15 -28.22
C SER A 199 -32.27 -35.00 -29.49
N ASP A 200 -32.30 -36.32 -29.31
CA ASP A 200 -32.71 -37.26 -30.37
C ASP A 200 -34.18 -37.05 -30.78
#